data_AF-A0A256XEN0-F1
#
_entry.id   AF-A0A256XEN0-F1
#
_cell.length_a   1.000
_cell.length_b   1.000
_cell.length_c   1.000
_cell.angle_alpha   90.00
_cell.angle_beta   90.00
_cell.angle_gamma   90.00
#
_symmetry.space_group_name_H-M   'P 1'
#
loop_
_entity.id
_entity.type
_entity.pdbx_description
1 polymer ?
#
loop_
_entity_poly.entity_id
_entity_poly.type
_entity_poly.pdbx_seq_one_letter_code
_entity_poly.pdbx_strand_id
1 'polypeptide(L)'
;LDKVLTYRSILNNELDFIIISAAYGITHALEKIRNYELHMNSRVNSEKVIDLWIKLNLPKVIAKYIEHNHYEKVLIFTSKTSRYMKIIKYSLHMLSKDSLEKVYIITSKSSSGVRSLRILGKTLNLFITSKDFSKLLEFKDVKIHQVRR
;
A
#
# COMPACT_ATOMS: atom_id res chain seq x y z
N LEU A 1 14.58 -3.71 -5.83
CA LEU A 1 13.50 -3.19 -6.69
C LEU A 1 14.15 -2.69 -7.95
N ASP A 2 13.77 -3.25 -9.10
CA ASP A 2 14.14 -2.76 -10.41
C ASP A 2 13.38 -1.46 -10.66
N LYS A 3 14.08 -0.35 -10.46
CA LYS A 3 13.50 0.99 -10.56
C LYS A 3 13.13 1.33 -12.00
N VAL A 4 13.91 0.88 -12.99
CA VAL A 4 13.66 1.19 -14.40
C VAL A 4 12.40 0.48 -14.88
N LEU A 5 12.25 -0.80 -14.52
CA LEU A 5 11.06 -1.54 -14.87
C LEU A 5 9.81 -0.97 -14.20
N THR A 6 9.89 -0.68 -12.90
CA THR A 6 8.78 -0.05 -12.15
C THR A 6 8.38 1.28 -12.78
N TYR A 7 9.36 2.12 -13.12
CA TYR A 7 9.13 3.42 -13.76
C TYR A 7 8.43 3.27 -15.11
N ARG A 8 8.90 2.34 -15.96
CA ARG A 8 8.29 2.07 -17.27
C ARG A 8 6.84 1.57 -17.14
N SER A 9 6.57 0.64 -16.22
CA SER A 9 5.21 0.15 -16.01
C SER A 9 4.26 1.24 -15.51
N ILE A 10 4.74 2.18 -14.69
CA ILE A 10 3.95 3.36 -14.30
C ILE A 10 3.68 4.26 -15.50
N LEU A 11 4.70 4.63 -16.28
CA LEU A 11 4.52 5.50 -17.45
C LEU A 11 3.62 4.91 -18.54
N ASN A 12 3.60 3.58 -18.65
CA ASN A 12 2.77 2.85 -19.61
C ASN A 12 1.33 2.60 -19.09
N ASN A 13 0.94 3.15 -17.94
CA ASN A 13 -0.36 2.92 -17.28
C ASN A 13 -0.66 1.44 -16.98
N GLU A 14 0.37 0.62 -16.80
CA GLU A 14 0.22 -0.80 -16.45
C GLU A 14 0.15 -1.01 -14.93
N LEU A 15 0.66 -0.03 -14.18
CA LEU A 15 0.75 -0.05 -12.72
C LEU A 15 0.55 1.36 -12.21
N ASP A 16 -0.37 1.53 -11.27
CA ASP A 16 -0.37 2.70 -10.41
C ASP A 16 0.26 2.37 -9.06
N PHE A 17 1.15 3.24 -8.59
CA PHE A 17 1.91 3.03 -7.37
C PHE A 17 1.77 4.22 -6.43
N ILE A 18 0.95 4.02 -5.39
CA ILE A 18 0.80 4.95 -4.27
C ILE A 18 1.50 4.46 -3.00
N ILE A 19 2.00 5.41 -2.21
CA ILE A 19 2.63 5.17 -0.92
C ILE A 19 1.85 5.96 0.13
N ILE A 20 1.39 5.27 1.19
CA ILE A 20 0.84 5.94 2.36
C ILE A 20 2.01 6.39 3.25
N SER A 21 2.05 7.69 3.57
CA SER A 21 3.15 8.32 4.30
C SER A 21 2.65 8.99 5.58
N ALA A 22 3.47 8.97 6.63
CA ALA A 22 3.15 9.69 7.86
C ALA A 22 3.14 11.22 7.69
N ALA A 23 4.05 11.78 6.88
CA ALA A 23 4.14 13.24 6.68
C ALA A 23 3.24 13.75 5.54
N TYR A 24 3.07 12.96 4.48
CA TYR A 24 2.37 13.39 3.28
C TYR A 24 0.97 12.79 3.13
N GLY A 25 0.61 11.81 3.96
CA GLY A 25 -0.67 11.10 3.88
C GLY A 25 -0.65 10.07 2.75
N ILE A 26 -0.67 10.53 1.50
CA ILE A 26 -0.50 9.72 0.29
C ILE A 26 0.47 10.43 -0.65
N THR A 27 1.28 9.68 -1.39
CA THR A 27 2.16 10.20 -2.42
C THR A 27 2.28 9.20 -3.56
N HIS A 28 2.45 9.68 -4.78
CA HIS A 28 2.71 8.82 -5.92
C HIS A 28 4.20 8.42 -5.95
N ALA A 29 4.53 7.21 -6.42
CA ALA A 29 5.91 6.70 -6.37
C ALA A 29 6.92 7.54 -7.18
N LEU A 30 6.45 8.34 -8.14
CA LEU A 30 7.27 9.25 -8.93
C LEU A 30 7.39 10.66 -8.34
N GLU A 31 6.67 10.95 -7.26
CA GLU A 31 6.66 12.26 -6.63
C GLU A 31 7.96 12.49 -5.82
N LYS A 32 8.52 13.69 -5.93
CA LYS A 32 9.71 14.07 -5.19
C LYS A 32 9.34 14.43 -3.75
N ILE A 33 9.60 13.51 -2.82
CA ILE A 33 9.43 13.76 -1.38
C ILE A 33 10.71 14.35 -0.76
N ARG A 34 10.54 15.28 0.19
CA ARG A 34 11.66 15.74 1.05
C ARG A 34 11.88 14.73 2.18
N ASN A 35 13.12 14.62 2.64
CA ASN A 35 13.46 13.82 3.81
C ASN A 35 12.68 14.32 5.03
N TYR A 36 12.14 13.39 5.80
CA TYR A 36 11.43 13.66 7.04
C TYR A 36 11.59 12.47 7.98
N GLU A 37 11.47 12.73 9.28
CA GLU A 37 11.42 11.70 10.31
C GLU A 37 10.11 11.86 11.09
N LEU A 38 9.08 11.17 10.63
CA LEU A 38 7.77 11.15 11.27
C LEU A 38 7.20 9.75 11.19
N HIS A 39 6.66 9.27 12.31
CA HIS A 39 6.06 7.94 12.40
C HIS A 39 4.56 8.07 12.68
N MET A 40 3.78 7.08 12.23
CA MET A 40 2.33 7.07 12.45
C MET A 40 1.89 7.07 13.93
N ASN A 41 2.78 6.68 14.85
CA ASN A 41 2.56 6.73 16.30
C ASN A 41 3.09 8.00 16.97
N SER A 42 3.85 8.82 16.25
CA SER A 42 4.26 10.13 16.76
C SER A 42 3.02 10.96 17.07
N ARG A 43 3.16 11.88 18.02
CA ARG A 43 2.13 12.87 18.32
C ARG A 43 2.47 14.20 17.66
N VAL A 44 1.46 14.87 17.13
CA VAL A 44 1.50 16.23 16.63
C VAL A 44 0.30 16.94 17.25
N ASN A 45 0.52 18.05 17.96
CA ASN A 45 -0.53 18.78 18.68
C ASN A 45 -1.39 17.87 19.58
N SER A 46 -0.74 17.01 20.37
CA SER A 46 -1.37 16.04 21.27
C SER A 46 -2.19 14.91 20.62
N GLU A 47 -2.42 14.93 19.30
CA GLU A 47 -3.07 13.85 18.55
C GLU A 47 -2.02 12.92 17.91
N LYS A 48 -2.30 11.61 17.79
CA LYS A 48 -1.41 10.72 17.04
C LYS A 48 -1.56 11.01 15.55
N VAL A 49 -0.46 10.96 14.81
CA VAL A 49 -0.46 11.18 13.34
C VAL A 49 -1.48 10.31 12.62
N ILE A 50 -1.61 9.04 13.01
CA ILE A 50 -2.62 8.13 12.44
C ILE A 50 -4.06 8.64 12.63
N ASP A 51 -4.36 9.22 13.79
CA ASP A 51 -5.70 9.68 14.13
C ASP A 51 -6.00 11.01 13.44
N LEU A 52 -4.99 11.89 13.31
CA LEU A 52 -5.06 13.09 12.47
C LEU A 52 -5.41 12.75 11.02
N TRP A 53 -4.73 11.78 10.42
CA TRP A 53 -5.03 11.38 9.03
C TRP A 53 -6.44 10.80 8.86
N ILE A 54 -6.92 10.05 9.86
CA ILE A 54 -8.30 9.55 9.85
C ILE A 54 -9.29 10.71 9.97
N LYS A 55 -9.06 11.66 10.88
CA LYS A 55 -9.87 12.87 11.07
C LYS A 55 -9.92 13.75 9.80
N LEU A 56 -8.80 13.82 9.09
CA LEU A 56 -8.68 14.51 7.79
C LEU A 56 -9.25 13.71 6.61
N ASN A 57 -9.94 12.58 6.86
CA ASN A 57 -10.57 11.75 5.83
C ASN A 57 -9.61 11.17 4.78
N LEU A 58 -8.33 10.97 5.11
CA LEU A 58 -7.41 10.23 4.23
C LEU A 58 -7.98 8.87 3.78
N PRO A 59 -8.67 8.08 4.64
CA PRO A 59 -9.29 6.84 4.19
C PRO A 59 -10.29 7.02 3.04
N LYS A 60 -11.08 8.10 3.06
CA LYS A 60 -12.06 8.41 2.01
C LYS A 60 -11.36 8.81 0.70
N VAL A 61 -10.24 9.53 0.80
CA VAL A 61 -9.42 9.89 -0.37
C VAL A 61 -8.88 8.62 -1.04
N ILE A 62 -8.34 7.68 -0.26
CA ILE A 62 -7.84 6.39 -0.78
C ILE A 62 -8.97 5.57 -1.42
N ALA A 63 -10.13 5.49 -0.77
CA ALA A 63 -11.29 4.77 -1.31
C ALA A 63 -11.73 5.33 -2.66
N LYS A 64 -11.96 6.65 -2.73
CA LYS A 64 -12.33 7.32 -3.98
C LYS A 64 -11.28 7.17 -5.07
N TYR A 65 -9.99 7.19 -4.71
CA TYR A 65 -8.91 6.97 -5.65
C TYR A 65 -8.98 5.59 -6.30
N ILE A 66 -9.24 4.55 -5.50
CA ILE A 66 -9.40 3.18 -6.01
C ILE A 66 -10.59 3.10 -6.95
N GLU A 67 -11.75 3.62 -6.53
CA GLU A 67 -13.00 3.56 -7.31
C GLU A 67 -12.91 4.32 -8.62
N HIS A 68 -12.32 5.52 -8.60
CA HIS A 68 -12.25 6.40 -9.77
C HIS A 68 -11.41 5.81 -10.90
N ASN A 69 -10.38 5.02 -10.56
CA ASN A 69 -9.45 4.46 -11.53
C ASN A 69 -9.85 3.04 -11.98
N HIS A 70 -10.94 2.47 -11.46
CA HIS A 70 -11.50 1.18 -11.89
C HIS A 70 -10.46 0.04 -11.96
N TYR A 71 -9.62 -0.09 -10.94
CA TYR A 71 -8.55 -1.08 -10.92
C TYR A 71 -9.08 -2.52 -10.90
N GLU A 72 -8.59 -3.40 -11.78
CA GLU A 72 -8.96 -4.82 -11.71
C GLU A 72 -8.53 -5.47 -10.38
N LYS A 73 -7.36 -5.07 -9.87
CA LYS A 73 -6.76 -5.60 -8.64
C LYS A 73 -6.05 -4.50 -7.86
N VAL A 74 -6.23 -4.49 -6.53
CA VAL A 74 -5.51 -3.59 -5.61
C VAL A 74 -4.62 -4.42 -4.71
N LEU A 75 -3.30 -4.18 -4.78
CA LEU A 75 -2.30 -4.90 -3.99
C LEU A 75 -1.74 -4.00 -2.89
N ILE A 76 -1.98 -4.37 -1.63
CA ILE A 76 -1.57 -3.59 -0.47
C ILE A 76 -0.39 -4.27 0.22
N PHE A 77 0.81 -3.75 0.00
CA PHE A 77 2.04 -4.23 0.63
C PHE A 77 2.27 -3.53 1.96
N THR A 78 2.35 -4.29 3.06
CA THR A 78 2.51 -3.69 4.39
C THR A 78 3.11 -4.68 5.39
N SER A 79 3.73 -4.19 6.45
CA SER A 79 4.22 -5.07 7.52
C SER A 79 3.04 -5.55 8.38
N LYS A 80 3.16 -6.76 8.97
CA LYS A 80 2.09 -7.36 9.78
C LYS A 80 1.63 -6.47 10.94
N THR A 81 2.55 -5.71 11.54
CA THR A 81 2.31 -4.81 12.68
C THR A 81 2.14 -3.35 12.27
N SER A 82 1.96 -3.09 10.97
CA SER A 82 1.88 -1.74 10.43
C SER A 82 0.68 -0.99 10.98
N ARG A 83 0.92 0.17 11.61
CA ARG A 83 -0.16 1.06 12.06
C ARG A 83 -0.94 1.68 10.90
N TYR A 84 -0.33 1.72 9.70
CA TYR A 84 -1.01 2.11 8.47
C TYR A 84 -2.20 1.20 8.15
N MET A 85 -2.24 -0.03 8.69
CA MET A 85 -3.37 -0.94 8.56
C MET A 85 -4.68 -0.33 9.08
N LYS A 86 -4.62 0.59 10.05
CA LYS A 86 -5.82 1.31 10.50
C LYS A 86 -6.43 2.12 9.34
N ILE A 87 -5.64 2.98 8.69
CA ILE A 87 -6.08 3.74 7.50
C ILE A 87 -6.58 2.81 6.41
N ILE A 88 -5.84 1.75 6.10
CA ILE A 88 -6.21 0.77 5.06
C ILE A 88 -7.59 0.18 5.36
N LYS A 89 -7.83 -0.32 6.58
CA LYS A 89 -9.12 -0.89 6.97
C LYS A 89 -10.26 0.10 6.79
N TYR A 90 -10.11 1.34 7.27
CA TYR A 90 -11.13 2.37 7.06
C TYR A 90 -11.37 2.66 5.58
N SER A 91 -10.31 2.68 4.76
CA SER A 91 -10.42 2.93 3.33
C SER A 91 -11.23 1.82 2.65
N LEU A 92 -10.91 0.56 2.97
CA LEU A 92 -11.61 -0.59 2.40
C LEU A 92 -13.09 -0.67 2.82
N HIS A 93 -13.41 -0.25 4.05
CA HIS A 93 -14.80 -0.14 4.51
C HIS A 93 -15.60 0.95 3.78
N MET A 94 -14.92 1.95 3.21
CA MET A 94 -15.54 3.06 2.49
C MET A 94 -15.72 2.78 0.99
N LEU A 95 -15.13 1.70 0.45
CA LEU A 95 -15.34 1.29 -0.94
C LEU A 95 -16.79 0.84 -1.15
N SER A 96 -17.47 1.45 -2.10
CA SER A 96 -18.83 1.13 -2.57
C SER A 96 -18.96 -0.36 -2.84
N LYS A 97 -20.10 -0.98 -2.51
CA LYS A 97 -20.31 -2.44 -2.64
C LYS A 97 -20.21 -2.94 -4.09
N ASP A 98 -20.51 -2.06 -5.04
CA ASP A 98 -20.48 -2.35 -6.48
C ASP A 98 -19.06 -2.27 -7.07
N SER A 99 -18.08 -1.85 -6.26
CA SER A 99 -16.69 -1.83 -6.65
C SER A 99 -16.16 -3.28 -6.76
N LEU A 100 -15.82 -3.67 -7.99
CA LEU A 100 -15.41 -5.02 -8.43
C LEU A 100 -13.92 -5.31 -8.17
N GLU A 101 -13.22 -4.45 -7.43
CA GLU A 101 -11.77 -4.56 -7.29
C GLU A 101 -11.41 -5.70 -6.32
N LYS A 102 -10.59 -6.63 -6.82
CA LYS A 102 -10.01 -7.67 -5.98
C LYS A 102 -8.92 -7.05 -5.12
N VAL A 103 -9.17 -6.94 -3.82
CA VAL A 103 -8.20 -6.36 -2.89
C VAL A 103 -7.43 -7.46 -2.19
N TYR A 104 -6.10 -7.38 -2.25
CA TYR A 104 -5.17 -8.30 -1.60
C TYR A 104 -4.25 -7.55 -0.64
N ILE A 105 -4.20 -8.00 0.61
CA ILE A 105 -3.24 -7.53 1.60
C ILE A 105 -2.07 -8.50 1.65
N ILE A 106 -0.88 -8.01 1.33
CA ILE A 106 0.37 -8.77 1.26
C ILE A 106 1.25 -8.34 2.44
N THR A 107 1.50 -9.27 3.36
CA THR A 107 2.32 -9.03 4.55
C THR A 107 3.50 -9.99 4.63
N SER A 108 4.65 -9.50 5.07
CA SER A 108 5.79 -10.39 5.37
C SER A 108 5.51 -11.21 6.63
N LYS A 109 5.96 -12.47 6.62
CA LYS A 109 5.94 -13.36 7.81
C LYS A 109 6.97 -12.98 8.86
N SER A 110 8.00 -12.20 8.50
CA SER A 110 9.04 -11.76 9.42
C SER A 110 8.56 -10.71 10.41
N SER A 111 8.99 -10.84 11.67
CA SER A 111 8.77 -9.88 12.76
C SER A 111 9.79 -8.74 12.79
N SER A 112 10.93 -8.86 12.10
CA SER A 112 11.96 -7.82 12.02
C SER A 112 11.59 -6.77 10.98
N GLY A 113 11.60 -5.48 11.35
CA GLY A 113 11.23 -4.37 10.47
C GLY A 113 12.04 -4.34 9.17
N VAL A 114 13.37 -4.37 9.26
CA VAL A 114 14.27 -4.31 8.09
C VAL A 114 14.09 -5.53 7.19
N ARG A 115 14.05 -6.73 7.78
CA ARG A 115 13.87 -7.97 7.02
C ARG A 115 12.51 -8.01 6.34
N SER A 116 11.47 -7.54 7.03
CA SER A 116 10.10 -7.44 6.52
C SER A 116 10.01 -6.52 5.31
N LEU A 117 10.60 -5.33 5.38
CA LEU A 117 10.66 -4.39 4.23
C LEU A 117 11.42 -4.99 3.05
N ARG A 118 12.55 -5.68 3.30
CA ARG A 118 13.31 -6.34 2.25
C ARG A 118 12.51 -7.47 1.57
N ILE A 119 11.78 -8.27 2.34
CA ILE A 119 10.89 -9.32 1.82
C ILE A 119 9.80 -8.69 0.94
N LEU A 120 9.09 -7.69 1.45
CA LEU A 120 8.04 -6.99 0.70
C LEU A 120 8.57 -6.37 -0.59
N GLY A 121 9.75 -5.74 -0.54
CA GLY A 121 10.40 -5.16 -1.72
C GLY A 121 10.80 -6.21 -2.76
N LYS A 122 11.21 -7.42 -2.33
CA LYS A 122 11.46 -8.55 -3.25
C LYS A 122 10.18 -9.08 -3.86
N THR A 123 9.13 -9.24 -3.07
CA THR A 123 7.81 -9.71 -3.52
C THR A 123 7.20 -8.76 -4.53
N LEU A 124 7.23 -7.45 -4.25
CA LEU A 124 6.82 -6.41 -5.17
C LEU A 124 7.62 -6.46 -6.47
N ASN A 125 8.95 -6.61 -6.39
CA ASN A 125 9.79 -6.72 -7.58
C ASN A 125 9.43 -7.94 -8.43
N LEU A 126 9.21 -9.10 -7.78
CA LEU A 126 8.79 -10.31 -8.47
C LEU A 126 7.49 -10.09 -9.23
N PHE A 127 6.49 -9.46 -8.60
CA PHE A 127 5.22 -9.14 -9.24
C PHE A 127 5.39 -8.21 -10.44
N ILE A 128 6.13 -7.12 -10.29
CA ILE A 128 6.36 -6.15 -11.37
C ILE A 128 7.10 -6.83 -12.53
N THR A 129 8.08 -7.68 -12.26
CA THR A 129 8.83 -8.41 -13.29
C THR A 129 8.01 -9.48 -13.98
N SER A 130 7.19 -10.24 -13.25
CA SER A 130 6.42 -11.33 -13.84
C SER A 130 5.10 -10.88 -14.46
N LYS A 131 4.54 -9.77 -13.98
CA LYS A 131 3.14 -9.35 -14.20
C LYS A 131 2.13 -10.46 -13.88
N ASP A 132 2.54 -11.41 -13.05
CA ASP A 132 1.80 -12.64 -12.76
C ASP A 132 1.56 -12.75 -11.27
N PHE A 133 0.30 -12.58 -10.88
CA PHE A 133 -0.13 -12.66 -9.49
C PHE A 133 0.05 -14.07 -8.91
N SER A 134 -0.03 -15.13 -9.73
CA SER A 134 0.09 -16.51 -9.25
C SER A 134 1.46 -16.77 -8.61
N LYS A 135 2.52 -16.14 -9.14
CA LYS A 135 3.87 -16.20 -8.57
C LYS A 135 3.99 -15.58 -7.19
N LEU A 136 3.08 -14.68 -6.81
CA LEU A 136 3.04 -14.16 -5.44
C LEU A 136 2.58 -15.21 -4.43
N LEU A 137 1.69 -16.12 -4.84
CA LEU A 137 1.17 -17.21 -3.99
C LEU A 137 2.25 -18.24 -3.66
N GLU A 138 3.25 -18.39 -4.53
CA GLU A 138 4.39 -19.29 -4.34
C GLU A 138 5.44 -18.75 -3.36
N PHE A 139 5.39 -17.46 -3.04
CA PHE A 139 6.41 -16.81 -2.24
C PHE A 139 6.22 -17.10 -0.74
N LYS A 140 6.95 -18.11 -0.24
CA LYS A 140 6.79 -18.67 1.12
C LYS A 140 6.95 -17.65 2.25
N ASP A 141 7.64 -16.54 2.04
CA ASP A 141 7.93 -15.53 3.08
C ASP A 141 6.83 -14.48 3.26
N VAL A 142 5.78 -14.48 2.43
CA VAL A 142 4.63 -13.59 2.57
C VAL A 142 3.34 -14.34 2.90
N LYS A 143 2.40 -13.62 3.50
CA LYS A 143 1.00 -14.00 3.64
C LYS A 143 0.17 -13.08 2.76
N ILE A 144 -0.73 -13.67 1.99
CA ILE A 144 -1.63 -12.96 1.11
C ILE A 144 -3.04 -13.22 1.61
N HIS A 145 -3.76 -12.15 1.89
CA HIS A 145 -5.14 -12.19 2.35
C HIS A 145 -6.01 -11.45 1.34
N GLN A 146 -6.88 -12.18 0.65
CA GLN A 146 -7.92 -11.54 -0.14
C GLN A 146 -8.99 -11.02 0.81
N VAL A 147 -9.26 -9.71 0.75
CA VAL A 147 -10.23 -9.04 1.62
C VAL A 147 -11.48 -8.59 0.89
N ARG A 148 -11.48 -8.64 -0.46
CA ARG A 148 -12.61 -8.34 -1.33
C ARG A 148 -12.56 -9.19 -2.61
N ARG A 149 -13.72 -9.61 -3.12
CA ARG A 149 -13.88 -10.47 -4.31
C ARG A 149 -14.44 -9.70 -5.47
#